data_AF-A0A2E2N7M4-F1
#
_entry.id   AF-A0A2E2N7M4-F1
#
_cell.length_a   1.000
_cell.length_b   1.000
_cell.length_c   1.000
_cell.angle_alpha   90.00
_cell.angle_beta   90.00
_cell.angle_gamma   90.00
#
_symmetry.space_group_name_H-M   'P 1'
#
loop_
_entity.id
_entity.type
_entity.pdbx_description
1 polymer ?
#
loop_
_entity_poly.entity_id
_entity_poly.type
_entity_poly.pdbx_seq_one_letter_code
_entity_poly.pdbx_strand_id
1 'polypeptide(L)'
;MFAQEGGSACGAQSLYHAPAWLIAANASDLGGAQSGPLKGVGLSETGDASWRGLASLTANRLRLIQADLADESAQTRREQLAEEVRSALEQVPAAERNLFLEAVEERFPGWEGGRVVTYEGDGAAGGSTAPVDIAELNDPAFLIRQLVKKADKMSAEDRSAAGERLAAAGIAPPGVGEIPAEAVARVKAALQLATETNADPGRMLECLALMTEQVLSLDRLVWTTWQQMAPGSGHKKRTGVGGVVKSYVGGGSDVGRQQVAEELGRFRQLTAAMLASIAQAGEQAYRQMHKISPQQVEHYAKAEKKWNESVEQACWRKYCEMAGEVDQSSVENEVIKAMATFATTLMK
;
A
#
# COMPACT_ATOMS: atom_id res chain seq x y z
N MET A 1 -3.62 -3.77 -66.63
CA MET A 1 -4.82 -2.97 -66.33
C MET A 1 -5.52 -3.68 -65.16
N PHE A 2 -5.06 -3.43 -63.93
CA PHE A 2 -5.60 -4.06 -62.72
C PHE A 2 -6.40 -3.02 -61.97
N ALA A 3 -7.70 -3.28 -61.82
CA ALA A 3 -8.63 -2.45 -61.08
C ALA A 3 -8.45 -2.71 -59.58
N GLN A 4 -8.32 -1.61 -58.84
CA GLN A 4 -8.13 -1.54 -57.40
C GLN A 4 -9.52 -1.38 -56.77
N GLU A 5 -10.05 -2.43 -56.15
CA GLU A 5 -11.31 -2.35 -55.40
C GLU A 5 -11.05 -1.88 -53.97
N GLY A 6 -11.66 -0.75 -53.62
CA GLY A 6 -11.63 -0.16 -52.29
C GLY A 6 -12.64 -0.82 -51.36
N GLY A 7 -12.13 -1.46 -50.30
CA GLY A 7 -12.93 -2.01 -49.21
C GLY A 7 -13.20 -0.97 -48.12
N SER A 8 -14.48 -0.63 -47.96
CA SER A 8 -15.04 0.31 -47.00
C SER A 8 -14.95 -0.22 -45.56
N ALA A 9 -14.41 0.59 -44.65
CA ALA A 9 -14.33 0.28 -43.22
C ALA A 9 -15.66 0.60 -42.51
N CYS A 10 -16.41 -0.44 -42.13
CA CYS A 10 -17.60 -0.32 -41.30
C CYS A 10 -17.17 -0.35 -39.82
N GLY A 11 -17.19 0.81 -39.17
CA GLY A 11 -16.91 0.96 -37.74
C GLY A 11 -18.14 0.60 -36.90
N ALA A 12 -18.01 -0.41 -36.05
CA ALA A 12 -18.96 -0.69 -34.97
C ALA A 12 -18.32 -0.29 -33.63
N GLN A 13 -18.73 0.86 -33.09
CA GLN A 13 -18.49 1.24 -31.70
C GLN A 13 -19.46 0.48 -30.80
N SER A 14 -18.95 -0.43 -29.99
CA SER A 14 -19.69 -1.08 -28.91
C SER A 14 -19.45 -0.33 -27.60
N LEU A 15 -20.45 0.43 -27.17
CA LEU A 15 -20.51 1.11 -25.86
C LEU A 15 -20.97 0.09 -24.81
N TYR A 16 -20.06 -0.37 -23.96
CA TYR A 16 -20.42 -1.11 -22.75
C TYR A 16 -20.67 -0.13 -21.60
N HIS A 17 -21.94 0.06 -21.26
CA HIS A 17 -22.37 0.66 -19.99
C HIS A 17 -22.23 -0.37 -18.86
N ALA A 18 -21.56 0.01 -17.76
CA ALA A 18 -21.57 -0.73 -16.51
C ALA A 18 -22.77 -0.30 -15.63
N PRO A 19 -23.46 -1.20 -14.91
CA PRO A 19 -24.65 -0.86 -14.13
C PRO A 19 -24.33 -0.36 -12.71
N ALA A 20 -25.11 0.63 -12.27
CA ALA A 20 -24.89 1.52 -11.12
C ALA A 20 -25.45 1.01 -9.76
N TRP A 21 -25.20 -0.24 -9.36
CA TRP A 21 -25.76 -0.79 -8.11
C TRP A 21 -24.73 -1.17 -7.02
N LEU A 22 -23.49 -0.64 -7.06
CA LEU A 22 -22.43 -1.04 -6.12
C LEU A 22 -21.88 0.08 -5.23
N ILE A 23 -22.76 0.92 -4.67
CA ILE A 23 -22.42 1.84 -3.57
C ILE A 23 -23.59 1.92 -2.58
N ALA A 24 -23.50 1.21 -1.44
CA ALA A 24 -24.02 1.63 -0.13
C ALA A 24 -23.75 0.58 0.95
N ALA A 25 -23.59 1.08 2.19
CA ALA A 25 -23.48 0.41 3.49
C ALA A 25 -22.07 -0.08 3.89
N ASN A 26 -21.54 0.22 5.08
CA ASN A 26 -22.00 1.10 6.15
C ASN A 26 -20.79 1.39 7.07
N ALA A 27 -20.69 2.64 7.51
CA ALA A 27 -19.86 3.06 8.64
C ALA A 27 -20.71 2.96 9.92
N SER A 28 -20.18 2.38 10.99
CA SER A 28 -20.60 2.54 12.40
C SER A 28 -19.76 1.62 13.29
N ASP A 29 -18.72 2.14 13.97
CA ASP A 29 -18.51 1.85 15.40
C ASP A 29 -17.40 2.73 15.98
N LEU A 30 -17.82 3.76 16.73
CA LEU A 30 -17.01 4.54 17.66
C LEU A 30 -17.77 4.56 18.97
N GLY A 31 -17.35 3.72 19.91
CA GLY A 31 -17.65 3.82 21.33
C GLY A 31 -16.36 3.48 22.09
N GLY A 32 -15.97 4.11 23.17
CA GLY A 32 -16.60 5.08 24.05
C GLY A 32 -15.68 5.18 25.27
N ALA A 33 -15.27 6.39 25.64
CA ALA A 33 -14.47 6.62 26.84
C ALA A 33 -15.36 6.51 28.09
N GLN A 34 -14.87 5.80 29.12
CA GLN A 34 -15.36 5.94 30.49
C GLN A 34 -14.19 6.26 31.42
N SER A 35 -14.20 7.46 32.00
CA SER A 35 -13.38 7.87 33.13
C SER A 35 -14.15 7.62 34.43
N GLY A 36 -13.63 6.75 35.29
CA GLY A 36 -14.14 6.50 36.63
C GLY A 36 -13.36 7.29 37.71
N PRO A 37 -13.97 7.64 38.85
CA PRO A 37 -13.31 8.38 39.92
C PRO A 37 -12.44 7.46 40.79
N LEU A 38 -11.16 7.79 40.95
CA LEU A 38 -10.25 7.07 41.87
C LEU A 38 -10.56 7.45 43.31
N LYS A 39 -11.06 6.46 44.06
CA LYS A 39 -11.40 6.52 45.48
C LYS A 39 -10.20 6.03 46.30
N GLY A 40 -9.69 6.89 47.19
CA GLY A 40 -9.00 6.58 48.45
C GLY A 40 -7.86 5.56 48.43
N VAL A 41 -6.63 6.04 48.28
CA VAL A 41 -5.42 5.31 48.73
C VAL A 41 -5.14 5.74 50.17
N GLY A 42 -5.39 4.84 51.13
CA GLY A 42 -4.99 5.01 52.52
C GLY A 42 -3.47 4.89 52.66
N LEU A 43 -2.83 5.97 53.08
CA LEU A 43 -1.41 5.98 53.44
C LEU A 43 -1.28 5.56 54.91
N SER A 44 -0.64 4.41 55.12
CA SER A 44 -0.29 3.86 56.42
C SER A 44 0.81 4.69 57.10
N GLU A 45 0.65 4.89 58.41
CA GLU A 45 1.61 5.50 59.32
C GLU A 45 2.92 4.71 59.38
N THR A 46 3.95 5.16 58.66
CA THR A 46 5.35 4.88 58.99
C THR A 46 6.12 6.21 59.00
N GLY A 47 6.57 6.55 60.21
CA GLY A 47 6.94 7.90 60.67
C GLY A 47 8.23 8.52 60.14
N ASP A 48 8.62 8.27 58.89
CA ASP A 48 9.74 8.97 58.22
C ASP A 48 9.36 9.51 56.82
N ALA A 49 8.10 9.36 56.39
CA ALA A 49 7.61 9.72 55.06
C ALA A 49 6.62 10.90 55.02
N SER A 50 6.56 11.74 56.06
CA SER A 50 5.46 12.72 56.19
C SER A 50 5.59 13.93 55.26
N TRP A 51 6.61 14.79 55.41
CA TRP A 51 6.72 16.02 54.63
C TRP A 51 7.46 15.87 53.28
N ARG A 52 8.45 14.97 53.18
CA ARG A 52 9.23 14.76 51.95
C ARG A 52 8.39 14.16 50.82
N GLY A 53 7.47 13.25 51.16
CA GLY A 53 6.51 12.67 50.20
C GLY A 53 5.53 13.73 49.72
N LEU A 54 5.00 14.54 50.65
CA LEU A 54 4.12 15.66 50.34
C LEU A 54 4.81 16.71 49.45
N ALA A 55 6.10 16.98 49.66
CA ALA A 55 6.87 17.91 48.82
C ALA A 55 6.97 17.43 47.36
N SER A 56 7.23 16.13 47.12
CA SER A 56 7.20 15.56 45.77
C SER A 56 5.82 15.65 45.13
N LEU A 57 4.78 15.34 45.90
CA LEU A 57 3.40 15.37 45.40
C LEU A 57 2.99 16.80 45.02
N THR A 58 3.32 17.76 45.88
CA THR A 58 3.07 19.18 45.66
C THR A 58 3.83 19.68 44.42
N ALA A 59 5.13 19.37 44.30
CA ALA A 59 5.91 19.74 43.12
C ALA A 59 5.32 19.18 41.80
N ASN A 60 4.85 17.93 41.80
CA ASN A 60 4.18 17.36 40.64
C ASN A 60 2.85 18.04 40.34
N ARG A 61 2.06 18.38 41.37
CA ARG A 61 0.78 19.07 41.20
C ARG A 61 0.95 20.49 40.69
N LEU A 62 1.95 21.22 41.17
CA LEU A 62 2.30 22.55 40.66
C LEU A 62 2.64 22.51 39.16
N ARG A 63 3.28 21.44 38.66
CA ARG A 63 3.58 21.29 37.22
C ARG A 63 2.32 21.11 36.39
N LEU A 64 1.35 20.33 36.89
CA LEU A 64 0.06 20.14 36.24
C LEU A 64 -0.73 21.45 36.21
N ILE A 65 -0.82 22.16 37.35
CA ILE A 65 -1.48 23.46 37.43
C ILE A 65 -0.84 24.47 36.46
N GLN A 66 0.49 24.48 36.32
CA GLN A 66 1.14 25.35 35.34
C GLN A 66 0.79 25.00 33.90
N ALA A 67 0.69 23.71 33.56
CA ALA A 67 0.28 23.28 32.23
C ALA A 67 -1.18 23.65 31.93
N ASP A 68 -2.07 23.48 32.91
CA ASP A 68 -3.51 23.79 32.77
C ASP A 68 -3.78 25.31 32.72
N LEU A 69 -2.93 26.12 33.38
CA LEU A 69 -3.05 27.59 33.42
C LEU A 69 -2.12 28.30 32.43
N ALA A 70 -1.73 27.64 31.34
CA ALA A 70 -0.83 28.20 30.32
C ALA A 70 -1.41 29.46 29.65
N ASP A 71 -2.73 29.48 29.41
CA ASP A 71 -3.44 30.58 28.73
C ASP A 71 -3.99 31.65 29.69
N GLU A 72 -3.93 31.39 30.99
CA GLU A 72 -4.43 32.29 32.02
C GLU A 72 -3.46 33.43 32.34
N SER A 73 -3.99 34.50 32.94
CA SER A 73 -3.18 35.65 33.32
C SER A 73 -2.08 35.28 34.32
N ALA A 74 -0.94 35.98 34.27
CA ALA A 74 0.17 35.75 35.20
C ALA A 74 -0.24 35.93 36.68
N GLN A 75 -1.21 36.82 36.95
CA GLN A 75 -1.76 37.02 38.27
C GLN A 75 -2.58 35.79 38.73
N THR A 76 -3.51 35.33 37.90
CA THR A 76 -4.33 34.13 38.16
C THR A 76 -3.44 32.91 38.42
N ARG A 77 -2.40 32.72 37.61
CA ARG A 77 -1.46 31.61 37.75
C ARG A 77 -0.71 31.67 39.10
N ARG A 78 -0.24 32.85 39.51
CA ARG A 78 0.45 33.02 40.81
C ARG A 78 -0.49 32.74 41.99
N GLU A 79 -1.74 33.22 41.93
CA GLU A 79 -2.74 33.01 42.97
C GLU A 79 -3.04 31.51 43.16
N GLN A 80 -3.24 30.77 42.06
CA GLN A 80 -3.51 29.32 42.09
C GLN A 80 -2.31 28.51 42.59
N LEU A 81 -1.10 28.82 42.14
CA LEU A 81 0.12 28.16 42.64
C LEU A 81 0.35 28.45 44.13
N ALA A 82 0.11 29.69 44.58
CA ALA A 82 0.25 30.07 45.98
C ALA A 82 -0.77 29.37 46.87
N GLU A 83 -2.01 29.19 46.40
CA GLU A 83 -3.05 28.47 47.13
C GLU A 83 -2.69 26.99 47.30
N GLU A 84 -2.18 26.34 46.24
CA GLU A 84 -1.76 24.94 46.32
C GLU A 84 -0.61 24.74 47.33
N VAL A 85 0.40 25.63 47.32
CA VAL A 85 1.50 25.59 48.30
C VAL A 85 0.97 25.85 49.72
N ARG A 86 0.04 26.79 49.89
CA ARG A 86 -0.57 27.10 51.20
C ARG A 86 -1.33 25.90 51.76
N SER A 87 -2.16 25.26 50.94
CA SER A 87 -2.91 24.05 51.29
C SER A 87 -1.98 22.89 51.68
N ALA A 88 -0.84 22.74 51.00
CA ALA A 88 0.16 21.73 51.37
C ALA A 88 0.88 22.09 52.69
N LEU A 89 1.19 23.37 52.93
CA LEU A 89 1.83 23.83 54.17
C LEU A 89 0.98 23.65 55.43
N GLU A 90 -0.35 23.64 55.31
CA GLU A 90 -1.26 23.37 56.42
C GLU A 90 -1.12 21.93 56.95
N GLN A 91 -0.69 21.01 56.10
CA GLN A 91 -0.48 19.60 56.45
C GLN A 91 0.91 19.32 57.04
N VAL A 92 1.82 20.31 56.99
CA VAL A 92 3.21 20.18 57.47
C VAL A 92 3.35 20.81 58.87
N PRO A 93 3.95 20.10 59.85
CA PRO A 93 4.26 20.66 61.17
C PRO A 93 5.07 21.95 61.07
N ALA A 94 4.78 22.93 61.92
CA ALA A 94 5.39 24.26 61.84
C ALA A 94 6.93 24.25 61.84
N ALA A 95 7.54 23.30 62.57
CA ALA A 95 9.00 23.13 62.64
C ALA A 95 9.64 22.65 61.32
N GLU A 96 8.86 22.03 60.43
CA GLU A 96 9.35 21.38 59.20
C GLU A 96 9.00 22.17 57.92
N ARG A 97 8.22 23.26 58.04
CA ARG A 97 7.73 24.03 56.88
C ARG A 97 8.85 24.58 55.99
N ASN A 98 9.94 25.06 56.59
CA ASN A 98 11.08 25.56 55.83
C ASN A 98 11.76 24.46 55.02
N LEU A 99 11.95 23.28 55.61
CA LEU A 99 12.54 22.12 54.94
C LEU A 99 11.64 21.61 53.80
N PHE A 100 10.32 21.65 54.00
CA PHE A 100 9.34 21.34 52.96
C PHE A 100 9.45 22.30 51.77
N LEU A 101 9.51 23.61 52.02
CA LEU A 101 9.61 24.61 50.95
C LEU A 101 10.91 24.46 50.14
N GLU A 102 12.04 24.22 50.81
CA GLU A 102 13.33 23.96 50.17
C GLU A 102 13.27 22.71 49.27
N ALA A 103 12.64 21.63 49.75
CA ALA A 103 12.48 20.41 48.93
C ALA A 103 11.49 20.57 47.77
N VAL A 104 10.47 21.42 47.91
CA VAL A 104 9.57 21.77 46.79
C VAL A 104 10.32 22.59 45.76
N GLU A 105 11.13 23.57 46.18
CA GLU A 105 11.95 24.40 45.29
C GLU A 105 12.97 23.56 44.50
N GLU A 106 13.69 22.64 45.16
CA GLU A 106 14.65 21.75 44.51
C GLU A 106 13.99 20.87 43.43
N ARG A 107 12.76 20.40 43.70
CA ARG A 107 12.04 19.47 42.83
C ARG A 107 11.15 20.16 41.81
N PHE A 108 10.81 21.42 42.01
CA PHE A 108 10.05 22.21 41.07
C PHE A 108 11.04 23.03 40.24
N PRO A 109 11.57 22.49 39.13
CA PRO A 109 12.62 23.17 38.38
C PRO A 109 12.12 24.54 37.99
N GLY A 110 12.78 25.59 38.51
CA GLY A 110 12.51 26.96 38.10
C GLY A 110 12.64 27.03 36.58
N TRP A 111 11.51 27.08 35.87
CA TRP A 111 11.49 27.34 34.44
C TRP A 111 12.01 28.76 34.12
N GLU A 112 12.26 29.58 35.14
CA GLU A 112 13.18 30.72 35.09
C GLU A 112 14.67 30.27 35.00
N GLY A 113 14.97 29.31 34.13
CA GLY A 113 16.29 29.15 33.51
C GLY A 113 16.70 30.38 32.69
N GLY A 114 15.84 31.39 32.57
CA GLY A 114 16.25 32.79 32.46
C GLY A 114 16.74 33.30 33.81
N ARG A 115 17.88 32.79 34.29
CA ARG A 115 18.70 33.51 35.27
C ARG A 115 18.95 34.86 34.61
N VAL A 116 18.21 35.90 35.01
CA VAL A 116 18.59 37.29 34.75
C VAL A 116 19.92 37.42 35.48
N VAL A 117 21.01 37.15 34.76
CA VAL A 117 22.32 37.54 35.21
C VAL A 117 22.29 39.06 35.11
N THR A 118 21.91 39.73 36.19
CA THR A 118 22.39 41.07 36.45
C THR A 118 23.91 40.96 36.56
N TYR A 119 24.58 41.03 35.41
CA TYR A 119 25.97 41.39 35.38
C TYR A 119 26.01 42.86 35.80
N GLU A 120 26.25 43.10 37.09
CA GLU A 120 26.98 44.30 37.50
C GLU A 120 28.42 44.11 37.03
N GLY A 121 28.63 44.37 35.74
CA GLY A 121 29.89 44.20 35.05
C GLY A 121 30.06 45.37 34.10
N ASP A 122 30.80 46.35 34.60
CA ASP A 122 31.17 47.59 33.92
C ASP A 122 31.85 47.31 32.56
N GLY A 123 31.41 48.06 31.54
CA GLY A 123 31.98 48.27 30.20
C GLY A 123 32.88 47.23 29.53
N ALA A 124 32.41 46.65 28.40
CA ALA A 124 33.05 46.79 27.09
C ALA A 124 32.25 46.08 25.99
N ALA A 125 31.99 46.82 24.91
CA ALA A 125 31.25 46.41 23.73
C ALA A 125 31.97 45.35 22.87
N GLY A 126 31.21 44.47 22.23
CA GLY A 126 31.65 43.82 20.99
C GLY A 126 31.28 42.35 20.85
N GLY A 127 30.01 42.04 20.58
CA GLY A 127 29.59 40.67 20.23
C GLY A 127 28.08 40.49 20.31
N SER A 128 27.33 41.29 19.55
CA SER A 128 25.87 41.18 19.46
C SER A 128 25.46 39.87 18.78
N THR A 129 25.35 38.79 19.56
CA THR A 129 24.33 37.78 19.26
C THR A 129 23.00 38.47 19.50
N ALA A 130 22.36 38.91 18.41
CA ALA A 130 21.02 39.47 18.49
C ALA A 130 20.13 38.51 19.30
N PRO A 131 19.32 39.03 20.25
CA PRO A 131 18.34 38.20 20.93
C PRO A 131 17.48 37.57 19.84
N VAL A 132 17.54 36.25 19.70
CA VAL A 132 16.62 35.53 18.82
C VAL A 132 15.25 35.83 19.36
N ASP A 133 14.47 36.58 18.58
CA ASP A 133 13.17 37.05 19.00
C ASP A 133 12.32 35.80 19.28
N ILE A 134 11.80 35.68 20.50
CA ILE A 134 11.05 34.50 20.94
C ILE A 134 9.82 34.29 20.04
N ALA A 135 9.33 35.37 19.42
CA ALA A 135 8.30 35.32 18.40
C ALA A 135 8.72 34.54 17.13
N GLU A 136 9.99 34.61 16.71
CA GLU A 136 10.50 33.90 15.54
C GLU A 136 10.64 32.39 15.79
N LEU A 137 10.95 31.99 17.03
CA LEU A 137 11.01 30.59 17.45
C LEU A 137 9.63 29.90 17.43
N ASN A 138 8.56 30.70 17.51
CA ASN A 138 7.19 30.20 17.42
C ASN A 138 6.64 30.20 15.98
N ASP A 139 7.37 30.72 14.98
CA ASP A 139 6.98 30.66 13.56
C ASP A 139 7.35 29.28 12.94
N PRO A 140 6.38 28.42 12.59
CA PRO A 140 6.67 27.13 11.98
C PRO A 140 7.44 27.26 10.66
N ALA A 141 7.19 28.31 9.88
CA ALA A 141 7.86 28.53 8.61
C ALA A 141 9.34 28.87 8.82
N PHE A 142 9.66 29.62 9.87
CA PHE A 142 11.05 29.89 10.28
C PHE A 142 11.77 28.61 10.71
N LEU A 143 11.13 27.78 11.54
CA LEU A 143 11.71 26.49 11.98
C LEU A 143 11.99 25.56 10.81
N ILE A 144 11.07 25.46 9.83
CA ILE A 144 11.28 24.67 8.61
C ILE A 144 12.45 25.22 7.80
N ARG A 145 12.54 26.54 7.57
CA ARG A 145 13.68 27.17 6.87
C ARG A 145 15.01 26.91 7.59
N GLN A 146 15.03 26.97 8.92
CA GLN A 146 16.22 26.68 9.72
C GLN A 146 16.62 25.20 9.63
N LEU A 147 15.65 24.29 9.66
CA LEU A 147 15.89 22.86 9.48
C LEU A 147 16.48 22.58 8.09
N VAL A 148 15.91 23.16 7.03
CA VAL A 148 16.44 23.04 5.65
C VAL A 148 17.87 23.58 5.57
N LYS A 149 18.14 24.74 6.17
CA LYS A 149 19.49 25.33 6.20
C LYS A 149 20.51 24.47 6.96
N LYS A 150 20.06 23.70 7.96
CA LYS A 150 20.90 22.78 8.73
C LYS A 150 21.02 21.40 8.07
N ALA A 151 20.07 21.00 7.23
CA ALA A 151 19.99 19.66 6.66
C ALA A 151 21.27 19.24 5.90
N ASP A 152 21.90 20.17 5.18
CA ASP A 152 23.15 19.88 4.43
C ASP A 152 24.35 19.57 5.34
N LYS A 153 24.27 20.00 6.60
CA LYS A 153 25.30 19.78 7.63
C LYS A 153 24.97 18.61 8.55
N MET A 154 23.77 18.05 8.45
CA MET A 154 23.34 16.93 9.27
C MET A 154 23.87 15.61 8.71
N SER A 155 24.27 14.72 9.61
CA SER A 155 24.59 13.34 9.26
C SER A 155 23.36 12.65 8.64
N ALA A 156 23.57 11.52 7.95
CA ALA A 156 22.46 10.74 7.42
C ALA A 156 21.54 10.21 8.54
N GLU A 157 22.14 9.84 9.68
CA GLU A 157 21.43 9.36 10.86
C GLU A 157 20.56 10.46 11.49
N ASP A 158 21.09 11.67 11.68
CA ASP A 158 20.33 12.80 12.22
C ASP A 158 19.17 13.22 11.30
N ARG A 159 19.38 13.15 9.97
CA ARG A 159 18.33 13.45 8.99
C ARG A 159 17.21 12.42 9.05
N SER A 160 17.56 11.14 9.16
CA SER A 160 16.57 10.06 9.33
C SER A 160 15.76 10.27 10.62
N ALA A 161 16.44 10.49 11.75
CA ALA A 161 15.79 10.70 13.05
C ALA A 161 14.89 11.96 13.06
N ALA A 162 15.30 13.04 12.40
CA ALA A 162 14.46 14.23 12.22
C ALA A 162 13.22 13.92 11.37
N GLY A 163 13.37 13.16 10.28
CA GLY A 163 12.27 12.69 9.44
C GLY A 163 11.27 11.84 10.22
N GLU A 164 11.74 10.88 11.01
CA GLU A 164 10.88 10.04 11.87
C GLU A 164 10.09 10.86 12.87
N ARG A 165 10.71 11.86 13.51
CA ARG A 165 10.02 12.75 14.46
C ARG A 165 8.98 13.62 13.77
N LEU A 166 9.29 14.16 12.59
CA LEU A 166 8.34 14.94 11.80
C LEU A 166 7.16 14.09 11.33
N ALA A 167 7.41 12.83 10.98
CA ALA A 167 6.36 11.86 10.62
C ALA A 167 5.50 11.48 11.83
N ALA A 168 6.09 11.22 12.99
CA ALA A 168 5.37 10.93 14.23
C ALA A 168 4.48 12.11 14.67
N ALA A 169 4.89 13.34 14.36
CA ALA A 169 4.09 14.55 14.58
C ALA A 169 3.01 14.79 13.50
N GLY A 170 2.92 13.96 12.46
CA GLY A 170 1.99 14.14 11.35
C GLY A 170 2.32 15.31 10.41
N ILE A 171 3.52 15.88 10.51
CA ILE A 171 3.98 17.01 9.68
C ILE A 171 4.55 16.51 8.36
N ALA A 172 5.28 15.40 8.41
CA ALA A 172 5.69 14.66 7.23
C ALA A 172 4.70 13.50 7.00
N PRO A 173 4.42 13.11 5.74
CA PRO A 173 3.77 11.83 5.50
C PRO A 173 4.59 10.74 6.23
N PRO A 174 3.95 9.72 6.83
CA PRO A 174 4.67 8.61 7.43
C PRO A 174 5.69 8.16 6.41
N GLY A 175 6.97 8.28 6.77
CA GLY A 175 8.07 8.22 5.81
C GLY A 175 7.82 7.06 4.87
N VAL A 176 7.77 7.32 3.56
CA VAL A 176 7.88 6.25 2.58
C VAL A 176 9.21 5.60 2.96
N GLY A 177 9.15 4.49 3.70
CA GLY A 177 10.34 3.89 4.29
C GLY A 177 11.37 3.78 3.19
N GLU A 178 12.62 4.16 3.48
CA GLU A 178 13.66 4.14 2.46
C GLU A 178 13.58 2.81 1.74
N ILE A 179 13.35 2.87 0.42
CA ILE A 179 13.18 1.66 -0.38
C ILE A 179 14.48 0.88 -0.20
N PRO A 180 14.44 -0.35 0.36
CA PRO A 180 15.65 -1.06 0.69
C PRO A 180 16.59 -1.10 -0.52
N ALA A 181 17.88 -0.79 -0.32
CA ALA A 181 18.84 -0.71 -1.42
C ALA A 181 18.87 -1.98 -2.29
N GLU A 182 18.63 -3.14 -1.68
CA GLU A 182 18.47 -4.43 -2.36
C GLU A 182 17.26 -4.46 -3.32
N ALA A 183 16.12 -3.88 -2.92
CA ALA A 183 14.94 -3.78 -3.77
C ALA A 183 15.22 -2.87 -4.99
N VAL A 184 15.89 -1.74 -4.78
CA VAL A 184 16.31 -0.85 -5.87
C VAL A 184 17.27 -1.56 -6.82
N ALA A 185 18.27 -2.29 -6.30
CA ALA A 185 19.20 -3.08 -7.11
C ALA A 185 18.48 -4.15 -7.94
N ARG A 186 17.49 -4.84 -7.36
CA ARG A 186 16.66 -5.83 -8.08
C ARG A 186 15.85 -5.20 -9.20
N VAL A 187 15.25 -4.02 -8.98
CA VAL A 187 14.51 -3.30 -10.02
C VAL A 187 15.45 -2.84 -11.14
N LYS A 188 16.60 -2.26 -10.80
CA LYS A 188 17.62 -1.87 -11.79
C LYS A 188 18.07 -3.05 -12.64
N ALA A 189 18.35 -4.20 -12.03
CA ALA A 189 18.72 -5.41 -12.74
C ALA A 189 17.59 -5.91 -13.67
N ALA A 190 16.34 -5.92 -13.19
CA ALA A 190 15.19 -6.33 -13.99
C ALA A 190 14.95 -5.40 -15.20
N LEU A 191 15.20 -4.10 -15.04
CA LEU A 191 15.08 -3.09 -16.10
C LEU A 191 16.36 -2.92 -16.93
N GLN A 192 17.41 -3.69 -16.65
CA GLN A 192 18.72 -3.59 -17.31
C GLN A 192 19.34 -2.17 -17.25
N LEU A 193 19.11 -1.46 -16.13
CA LEU A 193 19.68 -0.13 -15.89
C LEU A 193 21.11 -0.25 -15.36
N ALA A 194 21.98 0.70 -15.73
CA ALA A 194 23.33 0.78 -15.18
C ALA A 194 23.29 1.01 -13.66
N THR A 195 24.22 0.38 -12.92
CA THR A 195 24.32 0.46 -11.44
C THR A 195 24.40 1.90 -10.94
N GLU A 196 25.14 2.75 -11.66
CA GLU A 196 25.39 4.16 -11.36
C GLU A 196 24.17 5.08 -11.58
N THR A 197 23.11 4.59 -12.23
CA THR A 197 21.93 5.41 -12.53
C THR A 197 21.15 5.71 -11.25
N ASN A 198 21.01 6.98 -10.87
CA ASN A 198 20.13 7.33 -9.75
C ASN A 198 18.67 7.09 -10.14
N ALA A 199 18.02 6.15 -9.45
CA ALA A 199 16.61 5.85 -9.66
C ALA A 199 15.77 6.81 -8.81
N ASP A 200 14.97 7.65 -9.46
CA ASP A 200 14.02 8.50 -8.76
C ASP A 200 12.90 7.62 -8.15
N PRO A 201 12.73 7.64 -6.81
CA PRO A 201 11.77 6.76 -6.14
C PRO A 201 10.32 7.09 -6.50
N GLY A 202 9.99 8.36 -6.75
CA GLY A 202 8.64 8.79 -7.14
C GLY A 202 8.24 8.21 -8.49
N ARG A 203 9.10 8.37 -9.51
CA ARG A 203 8.89 7.78 -10.85
C ARG A 203 8.87 6.26 -10.82
N MET A 204 9.68 5.64 -9.95
CA MET A 204 9.68 4.17 -9.81
C MET A 204 8.36 3.68 -9.22
N LEU A 205 7.80 4.37 -8.23
CA LEU A 205 6.48 4.04 -7.66
C LEU A 205 5.36 4.27 -8.67
N GLU A 206 5.38 5.35 -9.44
CA GLU A 206 4.44 5.59 -10.55
C GLU A 206 4.50 4.47 -11.59
N CYS A 207 5.70 4.08 -12.02
CA CYS A 207 5.90 2.98 -12.95
C CYS A 207 5.38 1.66 -12.38
N LEU A 208 5.67 1.37 -11.11
CA LEU A 208 5.15 0.17 -10.43
C LEU A 208 3.63 0.17 -10.36
N ALA A 209 2.99 1.32 -10.09
CA ALA A 209 1.54 1.43 -10.06
C ALA A 209 0.93 1.12 -11.43
N LEU A 210 1.48 1.69 -12.51
CA LEU A 210 1.05 1.41 -13.89
C LEU A 210 1.24 -0.07 -14.26
N MET A 211 2.41 -0.64 -13.98
CA MET A 211 2.66 -2.07 -14.21
C MET A 211 1.69 -2.95 -13.42
N THR A 212 1.41 -2.60 -12.16
CA THR A 212 0.48 -3.34 -11.31
C THR A 212 -0.93 -3.31 -11.89
N GLU A 213 -1.43 -2.15 -12.30
CA GLU A 213 -2.74 -2.03 -12.95
C GLU A 213 -2.84 -2.91 -14.20
N GLN A 214 -1.83 -2.87 -15.06
CA GLN A 214 -1.79 -3.69 -16.28
C GLN A 214 -1.76 -5.19 -15.97
N VAL A 215 -0.95 -5.62 -15.00
CA VAL A 215 -0.87 -7.03 -14.58
C VAL A 215 -2.21 -7.51 -14.00
N LEU A 216 -2.88 -6.69 -13.19
CA LEU A 216 -4.18 -7.06 -12.61
C LEU A 216 -5.28 -7.12 -13.66
N SER A 217 -5.28 -6.20 -14.62
CA SER A 217 -6.19 -6.24 -15.78
C SER A 217 -5.97 -7.51 -16.60
N LEU A 218 -4.71 -7.85 -16.89
CA LEU A 218 -4.35 -9.04 -17.65
C LEU A 218 -4.69 -10.33 -16.88
N ASP A 219 -4.46 -10.41 -15.57
CA ASP A 219 -4.88 -11.54 -14.72
C ASP A 219 -6.39 -11.78 -14.84
N ARG A 220 -7.20 -10.73 -14.76
CA ARG A 220 -8.66 -10.87 -14.92
C ARG A 220 -9.03 -11.37 -16.31
N LEU A 221 -8.44 -10.82 -17.36
CA LEU A 221 -8.71 -11.20 -18.75
C LEU A 221 -8.32 -12.66 -19.00
N VAL A 222 -7.08 -13.04 -18.69
CA VAL A 222 -6.55 -14.39 -18.88
C VAL A 222 -7.41 -15.42 -18.16
N TRP A 223 -7.77 -15.17 -16.90
CA TRP A 223 -8.64 -16.09 -16.17
C TRP A 223 -10.07 -16.16 -16.74
N THR A 224 -10.63 -15.05 -17.21
CA THR A 224 -11.97 -15.05 -17.83
C THR A 224 -11.96 -15.88 -19.11
N THR A 225 -10.98 -15.67 -19.98
CA THR A 225 -10.79 -16.44 -21.21
C THR A 225 -10.53 -17.91 -20.91
N TRP A 226 -9.72 -18.22 -19.88
CA TRP A 226 -9.48 -19.60 -19.45
C TRP A 226 -10.78 -20.30 -19.01
N GLN A 227 -11.62 -19.64 -18.22
CA GLN A 227 -12.89 -20.21 -17.76
C GLN A 227 -13.87 -20.45 -18.91
N GLN A 228 -13.85 -19.61 -19.95
CA GLN A 228 -14.63 -19.84 -21.17
C GLN A 228 -14.12 -21.04 -21.97
N MET A 229 -12.79 -21.17 -22.10
CA MET A 229 -12.18 -22.28 -22.84
C MET A 229 -12.27 -23.63 -22.09
N ALA A 230 -12.22 -23.61 -20.76
CA ALA A 230 -12.07 -24.79 -19.93
C ALA A 230 -12.96 -24.73 -18.66
N PRO A 231 -14.30 -24.66 -18.80
CA PRO A 231 -15.22 -24.45 -17.68
C PRO A 231 -15.21 -25.59 -16.64
N GLY A 232 -14.81 -26.80 -17.05
CA GLY A 232 -14.68 -27.96 -16.17
C GLY A 232 -13.25 -28.20 -15.65
N SER A 233 -12.30 -27.28 -15.89
CA SER A 233 -10.92 -27.49 -15.45
C SER A 233 -10.83 -27.51 -13.92
N GLY A 234 -10.07 -28.47 -13.37
CA GLY A 234 -9.78 -28.52 -11.93
C GLY A 234 -8.97 -27.31 -11.43
N HIS A 235 -8.45 -26.49 -12.35
CA HIS A 235 -7.74 -25.25 -12.09
C HIS A 235 -8.73 -24.12 -11.77
N LYS A 236 -9.31 -24.16 -10.58
CA LYS A 236 -10.10 -23.04 -10.05
C LYS A 236 -9.18 -21.87 -9.72
N LYS A 237 -9.59 -20.66 -10.10
CA LYS A 237 -8.88 -19.42 -9.72
C LYS A 237 -8.80 -19.37 -8.19
N ARG A 238 -7.58 -19.33 -7.64
CA ARG A 238 -7.33 -19.02 -6.23
C ARG A 238 -7.65 -17.53 -5.99
N THR A 239 -7.24 -16.96 -4.86
CA THR A 239 -7.43 -15.55 -4.48
C THR A 239 -7.00 -14.54 -5.57
N GLY A 240 -6.24 -14.99 -6.59
CA GLY A 240 -5.79 -14.21 -7.73
C GLY A 240 -4.63 -13.30 -7.35
N VAL A 241 -3.89 -12.82 -8.34
CA VAL A 241 -2.72 -11.95 -8.10
C VAL A 241 -3.11 -10.72 -7.28
N GLY A 242 -4.26 -10.10 -7.59
CA GLY A 242 -4.75 -8.92 -6.88
C GLY A 242 -5.05 -9.17 -5.40
N GLY A 243 -5.64 -10.32 -5.05
CA GLY A 243 -5.91 -10.66 -3.66
C GLY A 243 -4.63 -10.84 -2.86
N VAL A 244 -3.66 -11.58 -3.41
CA VAL A 244 -2.38 -11.86 -2.75
C VAL A 244 -1.53 -10.59 -2.62
N VAL A 245 -1.44 -9.77 -3.67
CA VAL A 245 -0.71 -8.49 -3.63
C VAL A 245 -1.32 -7.52 -2.65
N LYS A 246 -2.67 -7.40 -2.60
CA LYS A 246 -3.37 -6.55 -1.63
C LYS A 246 -3.04 -6.95 -0.20
N SER A 247 -3.10 -8.24 0.12
CA SER A 247 -2.78 -8.73 1.48
C SER A 247 -1.30 -8.51 1.85
N TYR A 248 -0.39 -8.72 0.89
CA TYR A 248 1.04 -8.49 1.10
C TYR A 248 1.36 -7.02 1.38
N VAL A 249 0.85 -6.09 0.56
CA VAL A 249 1.08 -4.65 0.72
C VAL A 249 0.39 -4.10 1.96
N GLY A 250 -0.77 -4.67 2.34
CA GLY A 250 -1.48 -4.31 3.57
C GLY A 250 -0.82 -4.78 4.87
N GLY A 251 0.33 -5.48 4.80
CA GLY A 251 1.04 -5.98 5.97
C GLY A 251 0.34 -7.18 6.66
N GLY A 252 -0.52 -7.91 5.94
CA GLY A 252 -1.14 -9.12 6.47
C GLY A 252 -0.08 -10.19 6.75
N SER A 253 -0.01 -10.68 8.00
CA SER A 253 0.99 -11.66 8.46
C SER A 253 1.01 -12.97 7.68
N ASP A 254 -0.11 -13.29 7.02
CA ASP A 254 -0.33 -14.60 6.39
C ASP A 254 0.27 -14.70 4.98
N VAL A 255 0.62 -13.57 4.37
CA VAL A 255 1.11 -13.51 3.00
C VAL A 255 2.56 -13.04 2.96
N GLY A 256 3.46 -13.98 2.69
CA GLY A 256 4.89 -13.70 2.48
C GLY A 256 5.24 -13.40 1.01
N ARG A 257 6.43 -12.84 0.79
CA ARG A 257 6.97 -12.55 -0.56
C ARG A 257 6.97 -13.78 -1.48
N GLN A 258 7.23 -14.97 -0.93
CA GLN A 258 7.23 -16.22 -1.69
C GLN A 258 5.85 -16.54 -2.27
N GLN A 259 4.76 -16.31 -1.53
CA GLN A 259 3.41 -16.55 -2.04
C GLN A 259 3.05 -15.61 -3.19
N VAL A 260 3.46 -14.34 -3.11
CA VAL A 260 3.29 -13.37 -4.20
C VAL A 260 4.03 -13.85 -5.46
N ALA A 261 5.28 -14.29 -5.29
CA ALA A 261 6.10 -14.79 -6.39
C ALA A 261 5.52 -16.08 -7.02
N GLU A 262 5.02 -17.01 -6.20
CA GLU A 262 4.36 -18.23 -6.67
C GLU A 262 3.09 -17.92 -7.47
N GLU A 263 2.25 -16.99 -7.00
CA GLU A 263 1.01 -16.64 -7.69
C GLU A 263 1.29 -15.91 -9.01
N LEU A 264 2.26 -14.99 -9.03
CA LEU A 264 2.74 -14.38 -10.28
C LEU A 264 3.33 -15.42 -11.24
N GLY A 265 4.05 -16.42 -10.71
CA GLY A 265 4.58 -17.55 -11.47
C GLY A 265 3.48 -18.37 -12.14
N ARG A 266 2.41 -18.71 -11.41
CA ARG A 266 1.23 -19.41 -11.94
C ARG A 266 0.51 -18.59 -13.01
N PHE A 267 0.31 -17.30 -12.76
CA PHE A 267 -0.29 -16.39 -13.74
C PHE A 267 0.52 -16.34 -15.04
N ARG A 268 1.85 -16.22 -14.94
CA ARG A 268 2.76 -16.28 -16.08
C ARG A 268 2.67 -17.61 -16.82
N GLN A 269 2.64 -18.73 -16.09
CA GLN A 269 2.54 -20.07 -16.67
C GLN A 269 1.23 -20.27 -17.43
N LEU A 270 0.09 -19.86 -16.86
CA LEU A 270 -1.21 -19.89 -17.53
C LEU A 270 -1.20 -19.04 -18.81
N THR A 271 -0.69 -17.81 -18.71
CA THR A 271 -0.61 -16.90 -19.88
C THR A 271 0.23 -17.51 -21.00
N ALA A 272 1.40 -18.08 -20.68
CA ALA A 272 2.26 -18.74 -21.64
C ALA A 272 1.60 -19.99 -22.25
N ALA A 273 0.93 -20.81 -21.43
CA ALA A 273 0.21 -21.99 -21.88
C ALA A 273 -0.94 -21.64 -22.85
N MET A 274 -1.68 -20.57 -22.56
CA MET A 274 -2.73 -20.07 -23.45
C MET A 274 -2.17 -19.56 -24.77
N LEU A 275 -1.10 -18.76 -24.75
CA LEU A 275 -0.44 -18.29 -25.98
C LEU A 275 0.10 -19.46 -26.81
N ALA A 276 0.75 -20.43 -26.19
CA ALA A 276 1.24 -21.62 -26.87
C ALA A 276 0.12 -22.48 -27.47
N SER A 277 -1.06 -22.51 -26.82
CA SER A 277 -2.22 -23.26 -27.32
C SER A 277 -2.81 -22.71 -28.61
N ILE A 278 -2.56 -21.44 -28.97
CA ILE A 278 -3.07 -20.85 -30.22
C ILE A 278 -2.57 -21.64 -31.45
N ALA A 279 -1.36 -22.19 -31.40
CA ALA A 279 -0.83 -23.03 -32.48
C ALA A 279 -1.70 -24.29 -32.73
N GLN A 280 -2.40 -24.79 -31.71
CA GLN A 280 -3.30 -25.95 -31.84
C GLN A 280 -4.54 -25.62 -32.67
N ALA A 281 -4.99 -24.37 -32.71
CA ALA A 281 -6.15 -23.99 -33.50
C ALA A 281 -5.92 -24.24 -34.99
N GLY A 282 -4.75 -23.87 -35.51
CA GLY A 282 -4.39 -24.11 -36.91
C GLY A 282 -4.27 -25.61 -37.23
N GLU A 283 -3.68 -26.40 -36.33
CA GLU A 283 -3.55 -27.84 -36.52
C GLU A 283 -4.93 -28.53 -36.52
N GLN A 284 -5.82 -28.17 -35.60
CA GLN A 284 -7.17 -28.74 -35.58
C GLN A 284 -7.99 -28.32 -36.80
N ALA A 285 -7.92 -27.05 -37.20
CA ALA A 285 -8.60 -26.56 -38.40
C ALA A 285 -8.10 -27.31 -39.65
N TYR A 286 -6.79 -27.52 -39.78
CA TYR A 286 -6.23 -28.31 -40.87
C TYR A 286 -6.75 -29.76 -40.84
N ARG A 287 -6.83 -30.39 -39.66
CA ARG A 287 -7.40 -31.75 -39.53
C ARG A 287 -8.85 -31.82 -39.98
N GLN A 288 -9.68 -30.81 -39.68
CA GLN A 288 -11.06 -30.74 -40.16
C GLN A 288 -11.12 -30.58 -41.68
N MET A 289 -10.35 -29.65 -42.24
CA MET A 289 -10.28 -29.44 -43.69
C MET A 289 -9.74 -30.67 -44.44
N HIS A 290 -8.80 -31.40 -43.83
CA HIS A 290 -8.25 -32.62 -44.43
C HIS A 290 -9.30 -33.72 -44.57
N LYS A 291 -10.30 -33.81 -43.68
CA LYS A 291 -11.41 -34.78 -43.79
C LYS A 291 -12.18 -34.59 -45.10
N ILE A 292 -12.39 -33.35 -45.52
CA ILE A 292 -13.09 -32.99 -46.77
C ILE A 292 -12.13 -32.74 -47.95
N SER A 293 -10.87 -33.17 -47.83
CA SER A 293 -9.91 -33.02 -48.93
C SER A 293 -10.33 -33.85 -50.16
N PRO A 294 -10.00 -33.42 -51.39
CA PRO A 294 -10.35 -34.15 -52.60
C PRO A 294 -9.91 -35.62 -52.58
N GLN A 295 -8.75 -35.92 -52.00
CA GLN A 295 -8.25 -37.29 -51.89
C GLN A 295 -9.11 -38.16 -50.97
N GLN A 296 -9.56 -37.62 -49.83
CA GLN A 296 -10.45 -38.34 -48.91
C GLN A 296 -11.84 -38.54 -49.53
N VAL A 297 -12.40 -37.49 -50.14
CA VAL A 297 -13.69 -37.55 -50.82
C VAL A 297 -13.67 -38.61 -51.93
N GLU A 298 -12.64 -38.61 -52.78
CA GLU A 298 -12.51 -39.60 -53.86
C GLU A 298 -12.35 -41.02 -53.33
N HIS A 299 -11.60 -41.20 -52.24
CA HIS A 299 -11.42 -42.50 -51.59
C HIS A 299 -12.75 -43.09 -51.13
N TYR A 300 -13.57 -42.34 -50.38
CA TYR A 300 -14.88 -42.81 -49.92
C TYR A 300 -15.89 -42.93 -51.08
N ALA A 301 -15.89 -41.97 -52.02
CA ALA A 301 -16.80 -41.99 -53.16
C ALA A 301 -16.60 -43.23 -54.04
N LYS A 302 -15.35 -43.65 -54.28
CA LYS A 302 -15.05 -44.88 -55.03
C LYS A 302 -15.55 -46.14 -54.33
N ALA A 303 -15.51 -46.17 -53.00
CA ALA A 303 -16.00 -47.31 -52.21
C ALA A 303 -17.53 -47.44 -52.23
N GLU A 304 -18.26 -46.32 -52.29
CA GLU A 304 -19.73 -46.26 -52.26
C GLU A 304 -20.38 -46.09 -53.65
N LYS A 305 -19.58 -46.09 -54.72
CA LYS A 305 -20.02 -45.79 -56.09
C LYS A 305 -21.04 -46.82 -56.58
N LYS A 306 -22.16 -46.35 -57.12
CA LYS A 306 -23.15 -47.21 -57.81
C LYS A 306 -22.68 -47.56 -59.22
N TRP A 307 -23.05 -48.74 -59.73
CA TRP A 307 -22.59 -49.25 -61.03
C TRP A 307 -23.00 -48.37 -62.23
N ASN A 308 -24.06 -47.56 -62.08
CA ASN A 308 -24.57 -46.65 -63.10
C ASN A 308 -24.21 -45.17 -62.87
N GLU A 309 -23.39 -44.85 -61.88
CA GLU A 309 -22.99 -43.47 -61.53
C GLU A 309 -21.58 -43.16 -62.08
N SER A 310 -21.31 -41.90 -62.47
CA SER A 310 -19.95 -41.48 -62.82
C SER A 310 -19.10 -41.27 -61.55
N VAL A 311 -17.77 -41.31 -61.66
CA VAL A 311 -16.88 -41.05 -60.50
C VAL A 311 -17.07 -39.62 -59.99
N GLU A 312 -17.22 -38.66 -60.91
CA GLU A 312 -17.46 -37.25 -60.57
C GLU A 312 -18.77 -37.05 -59.79
N GLN A 313 -19.85 -37.71 -60.21
CA GLN A 313 -21.15 -37.62 -59.53
C GLN A 313 -21.07 -38.25 -58.13
N ALA A 314 -20.40 -39.39 -57.99
CA ALA A 314 -20.17 -40.02 -56.69
C ALA A 314 -19.32 -39.14 -55.77
N CYS A 315 -18.25 -38.51 -56.28
CA CYS A 315 -17.39 -37.58 -55.52
C CYS A 315 -18.16 -36.34 -55.07
N TRP A 316 -18.97 -35.73 -55.95
CA TRP A 316 -19.78 -34.56 -55.59
C TRP A 316 -20.81 -34.89 -54.52
N ARG A 317 -21.55 -36.01 -54.68
CA ARG A 317 -22.50 -36.48 -53.66
C ARG A 317 -21.80 -36.67 -52.31
N LYS A 318 -20.64 -37.32 -52.30
CA LYS A 318 -19.91 -37.56 -51.05
C LYS A 318 -19.34 -36.28 -50.45
N TYR A 319 -18.87 -35.34 -51.26
CA TYR A 319 -18.47 -34.02 -50.77
C TYR A 319 -19.62 -33.29 -50.08
N CYS A 320 -20.81 -33.22 -50.70
CA CYS A 320 -21.97 -32.58 -50.09
C CYS A 320 -22.39 -33.24 -48.78
N GLU A 321 -22.32 -34.58 -48.71
CA GLU A 321 -22.57 -35.35 -47.50
C GLU A 321 -21.57 -35.00 -46.39
N MET A 322 -20.27 -35.13 -46.66
CA MET A 322 -19.22 -34.85 -45.68
C MET A 322 -19.15 -33.38 -45.27
N ALA A 323 -19.34 -32.45 -46.20
CA ALA A 323 -19.36 -31.02 -45.92
C ALA A 323 -20.61 -30.61 -45.12
N GLY A 324 -21.75 -31.30 -45.34
CA GLY A 324 -22.97 -31.09 -44.56
C GLY A 324 -22.86 -31.55 -43.11
N GLU A 325 -21.94 -32.47 -42.80
CA GLU A 325 -21.64 -32.92 -41.43
C GLU A 325 -20.72 -31.95 -40.67
N VAL A 326 -19.99 -31.07 -41.37
CA VAL A 326 -19.08 -30.10 -40.75
C VAL A 326 -19.88 -28.89 -40.25
N ASP A 327 -20.36 -28.98 -39.02
CA ASP A 327 -20.97 -27.85 -38.32
C ASP A 327 -19.91 -26.91 -37.71
N GLN A 328 -20.08 -25.61 -37.90
CA GLN A 328 -19.16 -24.59 -37.39
C GLN A 328 -18.99 -24.68 -35.87
N SER A 329 -20.09 -24.84 -35.13
CA SER A 329 -20.03 -24.88 -33.67
C SER A 329 -19.31 -26.13 -33.15
N SER A 330 -19.47 -27.26 -33.85
CA SER A 330 -18.72 -28.48 -33.57
C SER A 330 -17.21 -28.28 -33.77
N VAL A 331 -16.81 -27.68 -34.89
CA VAL A 331 -15.39 -27.39 -35.18
C VAL A 331 -14.79 -26.42 -34.14
N GLU A 332 -15.49 -25.34 -33.82
CA GLU A 332 -15.06 -24.38 -32.80
C GLU A 332 -14.88 -25.05 -31.43
N ASN A 333 -15.83 -25.90 -31.02
CA ASN A 333 -15.76 -26.65 -29.77
C ASN A 333 -14.57 -27.62 -29.76
N GLU A 334 -14.29 -28.32 -30.86
CA GLU A 334 -13.13 -29.21 -30.98
C GLU A 334 -11.81 -28.44 -30.90
N VAL A 335 -11.72 -27.28 -31.57
CA VAL A 335 -10.57 -26.38 -31.51
C VAL A 335 -10.33 -25.89 -30.07
N ILE A 336 -11.35 -25.32 -29.43
CA ILE A 336 -11.28 -24.81 -28.06
C ILE A 336 -10.88 -25.94 -27.10
N LYS A 337 -11.48 -27.13 -27.24
CA LYS A 337 -11.15 -28.30 -26.41
C LYS A 337 -9.70 -28.74 -26.59
N ALA A 338 -9.19 -28.75 -27.81
CA ALA A 338 -7.79 -29.08 -28.07
C ALA A 338 -6.84 -28.04 -27.46
N MET A 339 -7.14 -26.75 -27.62
CA MET A 339 -6.38 -25.66 -27.01
C MET A 339 -6.36 -25.78 -25.48
N ALA A 340 -7.52 -25.97 -24.86
CA ALA A 340 -7.66 -26.13 -23.41
C ALA A 340 -6.91 -27.36 -22.87
N THR A 341 -6.95 -28.47 -23.59
CA THR A 341 -6.23 -29.71 -23.24
C THR A 341 -4.72 -29.50 -23.31
N PHE A 342 -4.24 -28.84 -24.37
CA PHE A 342 -2.83 -28.53 -24.56
C PHE A 342 -2.32 -27.56 -23.47
N ALA A 343 -3.05 -26.47 -23.24
CA ALA A 343 -2.72 -25.51 -22.17
C ALA A 343 -2.69 -26.19 -20.79
N THR A 344 -3.67 -27.05 -20.47
CA THR A 344 -3.68 -27.83 -19.23
C THR A 344 -2.45 -28.72 -19.09
N THR A 345 -1.96 -29.28 -20.19
CA THR A 345 -0.78 -30.15 -20.19
C THR A 345 0.49 -29.35 -19.88
N LEU A 346 0.60 -28.11 -20.36
CA LEU A 346 1.72 -27.21 -20.07
C LEU A 346 1.69 -26.61 -18.66
N MET A 347 0.53 -26.64 -17.99
CA MET A 347 0.37 -26.14 -16.63
C MET A 347 0.73 -27.16 -15.54
N LYS A 348 0.89 -28.44 -15.90
CA LYS A 348 1.30 -29.52 -14.99
C LYS A 348 2.81 -29.51 -14.78
#